data_AF-A0A8T5KLH1-F1
#
_entry.id   AF-A0A8T5KLH1-F1
#
_cell.length_a   1.000
_cell.length_b   1.000
_cell.length_c   1.000
_cell.angle_alpha   90.00
_cell.angle_beta   90.00
_cell.angle_gamma   90.00
#
_symmetry.space_group_name_H-M   'P 1'
#
loop_
_entity.id
_entity.type
_entity.pdbx_description
1 polymer ?
#
loop_
_entity_poly.entity_id
_entity_poly.type
_entity_poly.pdbx_seq_one_letter_code
_entity_poly.pdbx_strand_id
1 'polypeptide(L)'
;RRFLLHVLPHQFTKIRHYGILSTRNRSTKLRRCQHMLGCACAVSPPPESTCWQERMKRLTGIDPRICPHCGKGTMKVKKILDPLWKGACRSGCSPPLPGGSPIQVAVG
;
A
#
# COMPACT_ATOMS: atom_id res chain seq x y z
N ARG A 1 -9.15 6.74 -19.80
CA ARG A 1 -8.00 7.48 -20.39
C ARG A 1 -7.12 8.11 -19.28
N ARG A 2 -6.41 7.28 -18.50
CA ARG A 2 -5.40 7.70 -17.47
C ARG A 2 -4.07 6.95 -17.58
N PHE A 3 -3.98 5.96 -18.47
CA PHE A 3 -2.81 5.06 -18.59
C PHE A 3 -1.50 5.79 -18.94
N LEU A 4 -1.55 6.82 -19.79
CA LEU A 4 -0.37 7.55 -20.22
C LEU A 4 0.15 8.58 -19.19
N LEU A 5 -0.61 8.88 -18.13
CA LEU A 5 -0.16 9.77 -17.05
C LEU A 5 0.73 9.06 -16.01
N HIS A 6 0.77 7.72 -16.04
CA HIS A 6 1.63 6.93 -15.16
C HIS A 6 3.02 6.65 -15.77
N VAL A 7 3.18 6.87 -17.07
CA VAL A 7 4.44 6.63 -17.79
C VAL A 7 5.23 7.93 -17.77
N LEU A 8 6.34 7.90 -17.03
CA LEU A 8 7.27 9.02 -16.98
C LEU A 8 8.01 9.12 -18.33
N PRO A 9 8.08 10.30 -18.96
CA PRO A 9 8.74 10.45 -20.25
C PRO A 9 10.23 10.09 -20.18
N HIS A 10 10.80 9.70 -21.32
CA HIS A 10 12.22 9.33 -21.44
C HIS A 10 13.10 10.47 -20.89
N GLN A 11 14.11 10.12 -20.09
CA GLN A 11 15.04 11.03 -19.38
C GLN A 11 14.49 11.75 -18.15
N PHE A 12 13.23 11.55 -17.78
CA PHE A 12 12.72 12.03 -16.49
C PHE A 12 12.89 10.96 -15.42
N THR A 13 13.26 11.38 -14.21
CA THR A 13 13.37 10.50 -13.05
C THR A 13 12.24 10.75 -12.06
N LYS A 14 11.72 9.68 -11.45
CA LYS A 14 10.64 9.80 -10.48
C LYS A 14 11.20 10.30 -9.15
N ILE A 15 11.00 11.58 -8.86
CA ILE A 15 11.35 12.15 -7.56
C ILE A 15 10.37 11.61 -6.53
N ARG A 16 10.83 10.72 -5.64
CA ARG A 16 10.00 10.12 -4.57
C ARG A 16 9.78 11.08 -3.42
N HIS A 17 10.85 11.74 -2.99
CA HIS A 17 10.86 12.66 -1.86
C HIS A 17 11.85 13.81 -2.11
N TYR A 18 11.43 15.04 -1.81
CA TYR A 18 12.27 16.23 -1.89
C TYR A 18 12.01 17.12 -0.66
N GLY A 19 12.85 18.15 -0.48
CA GLY A 19 12.68 19.13 0.60
C GLY A 19 12.73 18.51 2.00
N ILE A 20 11.67 18.71 2.78
CA ILE A 20 11.54 18.23 4.16
C ILE A 20 11.40 16.71 4.27
N LEU A 21 10.86 16.05 3.24
CA LEU A 21 10.65 14.60 3.23
C LEU A 21 11.85 13.82 2.67
N SER A 22 12.87 14.51 2.15
CA SER A 22 14.10 13.88 1.67
C SER A 22 14.82 13.13 2.80
N THR A 23 15.43 11.98 2.49
CA THR A 23 16.07 11.11 3.50
C THR A 23 17.05 11.86 4.41
N ARG A 24 17.87 12.76 3.84
CA ARG A 24 18.83 13.59 4.56
C ARG A 24 18.17 14.56 5.55
N ASN A 25 17.03 15.13 5.18
CA ASN A 25 16.37 16.18 5.95
C ASN A 25 15.22 15.64 6.82
N ARG A 26 14.77 14.41 6.59
CA ARG A 26 13.59 13.83 7.23
C ARG A 26 13.72 13.77 8.74
N SER A 27 14.89 13.47 9.30
CA SER A 27 15.06 13.40 10.76
C SER A 27 15.09 14.77 11.44
N THR A 28 15.66 15.77 10.78
CA THR A 28 15.91 17.10 11.34
C THR A 28 14.78 18.09 11.03
N LYS A 29 14.49 18.30 9.74
CA LYS A 29 13.50 19.29 9.30
C LYS A 29 12.08 18.86 9.65
N LEU A 30 11.75 17.57 9.52
CA LEU A 30 10.42 17.08 9.89
C LEU A 30 10.16 17.26 11.39
N ARG A 31 11.14 16.91 12.24
CA ARG A 31 11.04 17.09 13.70
C ARG A 31 10.86 18.55 14.08
N ARG A 32 11.59 19.46 13.42
CA ARG A 32 11.45 20.90 13.61
C ARG A 32 10.05 21.37 13.22
N CYS A 33 9.52 20.96 12.06
CA CYS A 33 8.16 21.28 11.65
C CYS A 33 7.11 20.75 12.65
N GLN A 34 7.27 19.51 13.10
CA GLN A 34 6.38 18.89 14.10
C GLN A 34 6.36 19.65 15.42
N HIS A 35 7.54 20.05 15.90
CA HIS A 35 7.67 20.87 17.11
C HIS A 35 6.96 22.22 16.96
N MET A 36 7.18 22.91 15.83
CA MET A 36 6.52 24.19 15.53
C MET A 36 4.99 24.06 15.41
N LEU A 37 4.50 22.93 14.91
CA LEU A 37 3.07 22.64 14.76
C LEU A 37 2.44 22.13 16.07
N GLY A 38 3.20 21.96 17.15
CA GLY A 38 2.71 21.34 18.39
C GLY A 38 2.32 19.87 18.23
N CYS A 39 2.59 19.26 17.08
CA CYS A 39 2.41 17.84 16.84
C CYS A 39 3.62 17.13 17.45
N ALA A 40 3.61 16.88 18.76
CA ALA A 40 4.52 15.90 19.34
C ALA A 40 4.39 14.62 18.49
N CYS A 41 5.51 14.04 18.08
CA CYS A 41 5.52 12.71 17.47
C CYS A 41 4.90 11.75 18.49
N ALA A 42 3.58 11.61 18.47
CA ALA A 42 2.93 10.43 18.98
C ALA A 42 3.53 9.32 18.12
N VAL A 43 4.51 8.62 18.70
CA VAL A 43 4.92 7.33 18.22
C VAL A 43 3.64 6.52 18.30
N SER A 44 2.89 6.52 17.19
CA SER A 44 1.69 5.72 17.10
C SER A 44 2.13 4.31 17.48
N PRO A 45 1.48 3.68 18.47
CA PRO A 45 1.86 2.34 18.89
C PRO A 45 1.96 1.47 17.63
N PRO A 46 2.91 0.52 17.59
CA PRO A 46 3.04 -0.38 16.45
C PRO A 46 1.64 -0.91 16.14
N PRO A 47 1.23 -0.84 14.86
CA PRO A 47 -0.15 -1.09 14.53
C PRO A 47 -0.48 -2.49 15.02
N GLU A 48 -1.47 -2.60 15.90
CA GLU A 48 -1.94 -3.89 16.40
C GLU A 48 -2.10 -4.82 15.20
N SER A 49 -1.61 -6.06 15.35
CA SER A 49 -1.68 -7.14 14.36
C SER A 49 -3.11 -7.61 14.15
N THR A 50 -4.02 -6.67 13.94
CA THR A 50 -5.39 -6.87 13.52
C THR A 50 -5.38 -7.33 12.08
N CYS A 51 -6.30 -8.23 11.75
CA CYS A 51 -6.48 -8.65 10.37
C CYS A 51 -6.78 -7.40 9.52
N TRP A 52 -6.27 -7.36 8.28
CA TRP A 52 -6.48 -6.19 7.39
C TRP A 52 -7.97 -5.83 7.24
N GLN A 53 -8.84 -6.83 7.36
CA GLN A 53 -10.29 -6.72 7.27
C GLN A 53 -10.87 -5.91 8.43
N GLU A 54 -10.42 -6.17 9.65
CA GLU A 54 -10.81 -5.40 10.85
C GLU A 54 -10.29 -3.99 10.79
N ARG A 55 -9.05 -3.82 10.32
CA ARG A 55 -8.48 -2.48 10.11
C ARG A 55 -9.28 -1.69 9.09
N MET A 56 -9.68 -2.31 7.97
CA MET A 56 -10.49 -1.65 6.96
C MET A 56 -11.86 -1.25 7.53
N LYS A 57 -12.56 -2.17 8.21
CA LYS A 57 -13.83 -1.88 8.89
C LYS A 57 -13.71 -0.71 9.86
N ARG A 58 -12.64 -0.66 10.66
CA ARG A 58 -12.41 0.42 11.64
C ARG A 58 -12.19 1.77 10.97
N LEU A 59 -11.47 1.81 9.85
CA LEU A 59 -11.10 3.06 9.17
C LEU A 59 -12.22 3.61 8.28
N THR A 60 -12.93 2.75 7.57
CA THR A 60 -13.92 3.16 6.56
C THR A 60 -15.37 2.88 6.98
N GLY A 61 -15.58 2.09 8.04
CA GLY A 61 -16.90 1.59 8.43
C GLY A 61 -17.43 0.46 7.54
N ILE A 62 -16.68 0.08 6.49
CA ILE A 62 -17.13 -0.88 5.48
C ILE A 62 -16.50 -2.24 5.77
N ASP A 63 -17.33 -3.26 5.92
CA ASP A 63 -16.90 -4.64 6.02
C ASP A 63 -16.53 -5.21 4.64
N PRO A 64 -15.26 -5.52 4.35
CA PRO A 64 -14.86 -6.08 3.06
C PRO A 64 -15.37 -7.51 2.81
N ARG A 65 -15.99 -8.11 3.82
CA ARG A 65 -16.61 -9.43 3.74
C ARG A 65 -18.05 -9.38 3.26
N ILE A 66 -18.68 -8.20 3.21
CA ILE A 66 -20.07 -8.05 2.79
C ILE A 66 -20.08 -7.59 1.34
N CYS A 67 -20.98 -8.17 0.54
CA CYS A 67 -21.15 -7.75 -0.84
C CYS A 67 -21.72 -6.32 -0.90
N PRO A 68 -21.05 -5.36 -1.58
CA PRO A 68 -21.52 -3.98 -1.67
C PRO A 68 -22.80 -3.83 -2.52
N HIS A 69 -23.16 -4.83 -3.33
CA HIS A 69 -24.35 -4.79 -4.17
C HIS A 69 -25.62 -5.27 -3.45
N CYS A 70 -25.55 -6.41 -2.74
CA CYS A 70 -26.73 -6.99 -2.13
C CYS A 70 -26.80 -6.79 -0.61
N GLY A 71 -25.71 -6.40 0.05
CA GLY A 71 -25.62 -6.25 1.50
C GLY A 71 -25.86 -7.54 2.30
N LYS A 72 -26.03 -8.68 1.62
CA LYS A 72 -26.44 -9.95 2.20
C LYS A 72 -25.32 -10.98 2.07
N GLY A 73 -25.02 -11.65 3.18
CA GLY A 73 -24.08 -12.77 3.24
C GLY A 73 -22.60 -12.37 3.28
N THR A 74 -21.76 -13.38 3.48
CA THR A 74 -20.30 -13.25 3.61
C THR A 74 -19.63 -13.72 2.32
N MET A 75 -18.82 -12.86 1.70
CA MET A 75 -18.01 -13.18 0.53
C MET A 75 -16.97 -14.25 0.87
N LYS A 76 -16.87 -15.27 0.01
CA LYS A 76 -15.87 -16.35 0.12
C LYS A 76 -14.84 -16.23 -0.99
N VAL A 77 -13.58 -16.50 -0.67
CA VAL A 77 -12.48 -16.51 -1.65
C VAL A 77 -12.65 -17.72 -2.56
N LYS A 78 -12.85 -17.48 -3.86
CA LYS A 78 -12.98 -18.56 -4.86
C LYS A 78 -11.64 -18.99 -5.43
N LYS A 79 -10.78 -18.03 -5.78
CA LYS A 79 -9.44 -18.27 -6.34
C LYS A 79 -8.54 -17.08 -6.06
N ILE A 80 -7.28 -17.36 -5.74
CA ILE A 80 -6.22 -16.36 -5.69
C ILE A 80 -5.57 -16.33 -7.08
N LEU A 81 -5.49 -15.15 -7.67
CA LEU A 81 -4.75 -14.95 -8.92
C LEU A 81 -3.31 -14.57 -8.56
N ASP A 82 -2.39 -15.47 -8.85
CA ASP A 82 -0.98 -15.16 -8.75
C ASP A 82 -0.55 -14.20 -9.86
N PRO A 83 0.37 -13.27 -9.57
CA PRO A 83 0.89 -12.39 -10.59
C PRO A 83 1.68 -13.17 -11.63
N LEU A 84 1.47 -12.83 -12.92
CA LEU A 84 2.10 -13.51 -14.06
C LEU A 84 3.63 -13.41 -14.07
N TRP A 85 4.24 -12.48 -13.32
CA TRP A 85 5.69 -12.31 -13.25
C TRP A 85 6.40 -13.29 -12.30
N LYS A 86 5.68 -13.99 -11.40
CA LYS A 86 6.26 -14.99 -10.49
C LYS A 86 6.86 -16.23 -11.21
N GLY A 87 6.66 -16.37 -12.52
CA GLY A 87 7.18 -17.48 -13.34
C GLY A 87 8.20 -17.08 -14.42
N ALA A 88 8.63 -15.81 -14.50
CA ALA A 88 9.51 -15.33 -15.56
C ALA A 88 10.98 -15.24 -15.11
N CYS A 89 11.56 -16.38 -14.73
CA CYS A 89 13.01 -16.55 -14.63
C CYS A 89 13.40 -17.74 -15.50
N ARG A 90 13.72 -17.49 -16.78
CA ARG A 90 14.34 -18.52 -17.65
C ARG A 90 15.85 -18.66 -17.40
N SER A 91 16.41 -17.91 -16.45
CA SER A 91 17.83 -17.89 -16.15
C SER A 91 18.07 -17.83 -14.64
N GLY A 92 17.89 -18.98 -13.97
CA GLY A 92 18.69 -19.39 -12.81
C GLY A 92 18.81 -18.47 -11.59
N CYS A 93 17.90 -17.52 -11.34
CA CYS A 93 17.93 -16.73 -10.11
C CYS A 93 16.84 -17.18 -9.13
N SER A 94 17.28 -17.45 -7.90
CA SER A 94 16.58 -18.07 -6.77
C SER A 94 15.17 -17.55 -6.49
N PRO A 95 14.28 -18.39 -5.92
CA PRO A 95 12.89 -18.01 -5.64
C PRO A 95 12.80 -16.86 -4.61
N PRO A 96 11.85 -15.92 -4.79
CA PRO A 96 11.61 -14.89 -3.79
C PRO A 96 10.90 -15.48 -2.55
N LEU A 97 11.36 -15.06 -1.38
CA LEU A 97 10.82 -15.41 -0.06
C LEU A 97 9.32 -15.07 0.07
N PRO A 98 8.55 -15.86 0.83
CA PRO A 98 7.11 -15.68 0.95
C PRO A 98 6.81 -14.47 1.85
N GLY A 99 6.32 -13.37 1.29
CA GLY A 99 5.98 -12.20 2.11
C GLY A 99 5.12 -11.11 1.48
N GLY A 100 4.60 -11.30 0.26
CA GLY A 100 3.79 -10.29 -0.43
C GLY A 100 2.32 -10.66 -0.50
N SER A 101 1.48 -9.98 0.28
CA SER A 101 0.02 -10.03 0.12
C SER A 101 -0.39 -9.44 -1.24
N PRO A 102 -1.22 -10.12 -2.06
CA PRO A 102 -1.59 -9.63 -3.39
C PRO A 102 -2.51 -8.41 -3.33
N ILE A 103 -2.24 -7.41 -4.17
CA ILE A 103 -3.09 -6.24 -4.39
C ILE A 103 -4.34 -6.70 -5.16
N GLN A 104 -5.51 -6.61 -4.53
CA GLN A 104 -6.80 -6.91 -5.16
C GLN A 104 -7.28 -5.69 -5.94
N VAL A 105 -7.41 -5.82 -7.26
CA VAL A 105 -8.10 -4.85 -8.13
C VAL A 105 -9.45 -5.44 -8.55
N ALA A 106 -10.52 -4.70 -8.26
CA ALA A 106 -11.89 -5.03 -8.63
C ALA A 106 -12.18 -4.56 -10.06
N VAL A 107 -12.78 -5.43 -10.89
CA VAL A 107 -13.36 -5.04 -12.18
C VAL A 107 -14.65 -5.84 -12.40
N GLY A 108 -15.72 -5.15 -12.77
CA GLY A 108 -16.92 -5.69 -13.43
C GLY A 108 -17.97 -6.27 -12.51
#